data_AF-A0A171KU78-F1
#
_entry.id   AF-A0A171KU78-F1
#
_cell.length_a   1.000
_cell.length_b   1.000
_cell.length_c   1.000
_cell.angle_alpha   90.00
_cell.angle_beta   90.00
_cell.angle_gamma   90.00
#
_symmetry.space_group_name_H-M   'P 1'
#
loop_
_entity.id
_entity.type
_entity.pdbx_description
1 polymer ?
#
loop_
_entity_poly.entity_id
_entity_poly.type
_entity_poly.pdbx_seq_one_letter_code
_entity_poly.pdbx_strand_id
1 'polypeptide(L)' 'MSPGRKVFMLQCRTNAGERRKPALGQYGELTVDQARTMAQEWLAEVRKGGDSSAAKNAARKAPTMKEF' A
#
# COMPACT_ATOMS: atom_id res chain seq x y z
N MET A 1 -19.11 -1.33 -20.86
CA MET A 1 -17.82 -1.73 -20.27
C MET A 1 -17.49 -0.80 -19.13
N SER A 2 -17.54 -1.27 -17.89
CA SER A 2 -16.93 -0.55 -16.77
C SER A 2 -15.41 -0.53 -16.99
N PRO A 3 -14.73 0.63 -16.90
CA PRO A 3 -13.27 0.67 -17.00
C PRO A 3 -12.67 -0.25 -15.92
N GLY A 4 -11.63 -0.99 -16.28
CA GLY A 4 -10.94 -1.89 -15.37
C GLY A 4 -10.43 -1.15 -14.13
N ARG A 5 -10.48 -1.82 -12.97
CA ARG A 5 -10.02 -1.26 -11.68
C ARG A 5 -8.53 -0.93 -11.74
N LYS A 6 -8.16 0.31 -11.41
CA LYS A 6 -6.76 0.78 -11.33
C LYS A 6 -6.33 0.89 -9.87
N VAL A 7 -5.10 0.49 -9.56
CA VAL A 7 -4.54 0.45 -8.20
C VAL A 7 -3.15 1.09 -8.18
N PHE A 8 -2.87 1.90 -7.17
CA PHE A 8 -1.54 2.41 -6.89
C PHE A 8 -0.72 1.34 -6.18
N MET A 9 0.47 1.05 -6.69
CA MET A 9 1.42 0.09 -6.12
C MET A 9 2.67 0.82 -5.63
N LEU A 10 3.20 0.42 -4.49
CA LEU A 10 4.53 0.83 -4.04
C LEU A 10 5.53 -0.24 -4.44
N GLN A 11 6.56 0.09 -5.20
CA GLN A 11 7.69 -0.81 -5.42
C GLN A 11 8.81 -0.44 -4.45
N CYS A 12 9.15 -1.35 -3.54
CA CYS A 12 10.22 -1.11 -2.55
C CYS A 12 11.11 -2.34 -2.35
N ARG A 13 12.25 -2.09 -1.69
CA ARG A 13 13.07 -3.13 -1.09
C ARG A 13 13.13 -2.89 0.42
N THR A 14 12.96 -3.96 1.18
CA THR A 14 13.09 -3.91 2.64
C THR A 14 14.56 -3.76 3.02
N ASN A 15 14.85 -3.44 4.29
CA ASN A 15 16.23 -3.39 4.78
C ASN A 15 16.92 -4.78 4.70
N ALA A 16 16.15 -5.87 4.71
CA ALA A 16 16.64 -7.23 4.46
C ALA A 16 16.92 -7.52 2.97
N GLY A 17 16.76 -6.52 2.08
CA GLY A 17 16.98 -6.64 0.64
C GLY A 17 15.83 -7.27 -0.14
N GLU A 18 14.74 -7.63 0.53
CA GLU A 18 13.61 -8.31 -0.09
C GLU A 18 12.78 -7.36 -0.95
N ARG A 19 12.39 -7.80 -2.14
CA ARG A 19 11.56 -6.99 -3.06
C ARG A 19 10.09 -7.14 -2.70
N ARG A 20 9.41 -6.04 -2.45
CA ARG A 20 7.96 -6.00 -2.14
C ARG A 20 7.23 -5.05 -3.08
N LYS A 21 5.97 -5.40 -3.39
CA LYS A 21 5.06 -4.60 -4.22
C LYS A 21 3.65 -4.48 -3.62
N PRO A 22 3.50 -3.90 -2.41
CA PRO A 22 2.18 -3.76 -1.81
C PRO A 22 1.32 -2.73 -2.57
N ALA A 23 0.01 -2.95 -2.55
CA ALA A 23 -0.97 -1.99 -3.03
C ALA A 23 -1.23 -0.91 -1.97
N LEU A 24 -1.16 0.35 -2.39
CA LEU A 24 -1.47 1.52 -1.56
C LEU A 24 -2.98 1.78 -1.52
N GLY A 25 -3.68 1.56 -2.63
CA GLY A 25 -5.14 1.70 -2.73
C GLY A 25 -5.60 1.95 -4.17
N GLN A 26 -6.90 2.13 -4.37
CA GLN A 26 -7.49 2.26 -5.71
C GLN A 26 -7.42 3.68 -6.26
N TYR A 27 -7.24 3.81 -7.56
CA TYR A 27 -7.41 5.07 -8.27
C TYR A 27 -8.88 5.50 -8.25
N GLY A 28 -9.14 6.75 -7.89
CA GLY A 28 -10.49 7.32 -7.74
C GLY A 28 -10.94 7.38 -6.28
N GLU A 29 -10.54 6.40 -5.45
CA GLU A 29 -10.63 6.49 -3.99
C GLU A 29 -9.45 7.27 -3.42
N LEU A 30 -8.26 7.02 -3.99
CA LEU A 30 -7.07 7.83 -3.77
C LEU A 30 -6.82 8.75 -4.96
N THR A 31 -6.44 9.98 -4.65
CA THR A 31 -5.80 10.87 -5.62
C THR A 31 -4.33 10.50 -5.79
N VAL A 32 -3.71 10.99 -6.87
CA VAL A 32 -2.27 10.79 -7.13
C VAL A 32 -1.42 11.39 -6.01
N ASP A 33 -1.81 12.54 -5.48
CA ASP A 33 -1.11 13.23 -4.40
C ASP A 33 -1.16 12.41 -3.10
N GLN A 34 -2.36 11.94 -2.71
CA GLN A 34 -2.53 11.08 -1.54
C GLN A 34 -1.69 9.80 -1.65
N ALA A 35 -1.67 9.18 -2.84
CA ALA A 35 -0.85 8.00 -3.09
C ALA A 35 0.67 8.28 -2.94
N ARG A 36 1.14 9.47 -3.36
CA ARG A 36 2.55 9.88 -3.19
C ARG A 36 2.91 10.09 -1.72
N THR A 37 2.08 10.81 -0.98
CA THR A 37 2.29 11.05 0.46
C THR A 37 2.37 9.73 1.24
N MET A 38 1.44 8.80 0.99
CA MET A 38 1.48 7.47 1.62
C MET A 38 2.71 6.67 1.20
N ALA A 39 3.12 6.72 -0.06
CA ALA A 39 4.32 6.03 -0.53
C ALA A 39 5.57 6.55 0.20
N GLN A 40 5.68 7.86 0.41
CA GLN A 40 6.80 8.47 1.13
C GLN A 40 6.82 8.03 2.60
N GLU A 41 5.66 8.02 3.26
CA GLU A 41 5.53 7.54 4.65
C GLU A 41 6.00 6.09 4.79
N TRP A 42 5.51 5.19 3.92
CA TRP A 42 5.89 3.78 3.99
C TRP A 42 7.37 3.56 3.69
N LEU A 43 7.94 4.32 2.74
CA LEU A 43 9.37 4.26 2.47
C LEU A 43 10.21 4.77 3.66
N ALA A 44 9.72 5.76 4.41
CA ALA A 44 10.36 6.22 5.64
C ALA A 44 10.33 5.12 6.71
N GLU A 45 9.21 4.42 6.88
CA GLU A 45 9.11 3.30 7.83
C GLU A 45 10.05 2.14 7.46
N VAL A 46 10.10 1.77 6.17
CA VAL A 46 11.05 0.76 5.67
C VAL A 46 12.49 1.13 6.02
N ARG A 47 12.87 2.40 5.84
CA ARG A 47 14.23 2.88 6.18
C ARG A 47 14.53 2.78 7.67
N LYS A 48 13.55 3.02 8.54
CA LYS A 48 13.68 2.88 10.00
C LYS A 48 13.78 1.42 10.46
N GLY A 49 13.69 0.45 9.55
CA GLY A 49 13.68 -0.98 9.87
C GLY A 49 12.30 -1.54 10.19
N GLY A 50 11.24 -0.73 10.09
CA GLY A 50 9.87 -1.19 10.18
C GLY A 50 9.38 -1.71 8.84
N ASP A 51 8.81 -2.92 8.81
CA ASP A 51 8.23 -3.47 7.58
C ASP A 51 6.70 -3.30 7.55
N SER A 52 6.24 -2.08 7.27
CA SER A 52 4.80 -1.77 7.15
C SER A 52 4.12 -2.56 6.02
N SER A 53 4.89 -3.12 5.09
CA SER A 53 4.38 -3.98 4.01
C SER A 53 3.86 -5.32 4.55
N ALA A 54 4.46 -5.87 5.60
CA ALA A 54 3.97 -7.06 6.29
C ALA A 54 2.73 -6.76 7.14
N ALA A 55 2.75 -5.66 7.89
CA ALA A 55 1.66 -5.28 8.80
C ALA A 55 0.34 -4.98 8.08
N LYS A 56 0.37 -4.26 6.95
CA LYS A 56 -0.85 -3.91 6.20
C LYS A 56 -1.36 -5.04 5.29
N ASN A 57 -0.48 -5.94 4.83
CA ASN A 57 -0.91 -7.14 4.12
C ASN A 57 -1.61 -8.15 5.08
N ALA A 58 -1.22 -8.16 6.36
CA ALA A 58 -1.95 -8.86 7.41
C ALA A 58 -3.32 -8.19 7.70
N ALA A 59 -3.39 -6.86 7.72
CA ALA A 59 -4.66 -6.13 7.87
C ALA A 59 -5.64 -6.37 6.69
N ARG A 60 -5.13 -6.64 5.48
CA ARG A 60 -5.96 -7.02 4.32
C ARG A 60 -6.52 -8.45 4.42
N LYS A 61 -5.97 -9.31 5.30
CA LYS A 61 -6.60 -10.59 5.67
C LYS A 61 -7.69 -10.43 6.73
N ALA A 62 -7.76 -9.30 7.43
CA ALA A 62 -8.90 -9.01 8.29
C ALA A 62 -10.08 -8.58 7.39
N PRO A 63 -11.24 -9.26 7.47
CA PRO A 63 -12.42 -8.84 6.72
C PRO A 63 -12.84 -7.47 7.25
N THR A 64 -12.64 -6.40 6.48
CA THR A 64 -13.23 -5.12 6.85
C THR A 64 -14.71 -5.17 6.50
N MET A 65 -15.50 -5.45 7.53
CA MET A 65 -16.95 -5.38 7.63
C MET A 65 -17.51 -4.26 6.75
N LYS A 66 -18.43 -4.61 5.85
CA LYS A 66 -19.31 -3.66 5.18
C LYS A 66 -20.71 -3.89 5.75
N GLU A 67 -21.00 -3.20 6.85
CA GLU A 67 -22.34 -2.86 7.33
C GLU A 67 -22.22 -1.35 7.60
N PHE A 68 -22.94 -0.45 6.95
CA PHE A 68 -24.38 -0.35 6.69
C PHE A 68 -24.66 0.28 5.32
#